data_AF-A0A2V9I808-F1
#
_entry.id   AF-A0A2V9I808-F1
#
_cell.length_a   1.000
_cell.length_b   1.000
_cell.length_c   1.000
_cell.angle_alpha   90.00
_cell.angle_beta   90.00
_cell.angle_gamma   90.00
#
_symmetry.space_group_name_H-M   'P 1'
#
loop_
_entity.id
_entity.type
_entity.pdbx_description
1 polymer ?
#
loop_
_entity_poly.entity_id
_entity_poly.type
_entity_poly.pdbx_seq_one_letter_code
_entity_poly.pdbx_strand_id
1 'polypeptide(L)'
;KMSFLVLSSAGAFRPECKFCKSADLEQLFSRFATPRSEESRLESMADPSSFAGLDENDPGSVARWVKKMGKEMGEDFGENVDQLAEEAAQEAAGGGVGEEETPGTGTSDEL
;
A
#
# COMPACT_ATOMS: atom_id res chain seq x y z
N LYS A 1 3.24 21.27 20.54
CA LYS A 1 2.37 20.11 20.19
C LYS A 1 1.81 19.51 21.47
N MET A 2 0.53 19.15 21.53
CA MET A 2 -0.10 18.51 22.68
C MET A 2 -0.79 17.24 22.21
N SER A 3 -0.61 16.16 22.95
CA SER A 3 -1.22 14.86 22.69
C SER A 3 -1.89 14.35 23.96
N PHE A 4 -3.04 13.72 23.80
CA PHE A 4 -3.81 13.09 24.87
C PHE A 4 -4.22 11.69 24.41
N LEU A 5 -4.12 10.70 25.30
CA LEU A 5 -4.65 9.36 25.06
C LEU A 5 -5.99 9.24 25.77
N VAL A 6 -7.08 9.09 25.01
CA VAL A 6 -8.43 8.92 25.54
C VAL A 6 -8.84 7.47 25.36
N LEU A 7 -8.88 6.71 26.44
CA LEU A 7 -9.17 5.27 26.42
C LEU A 7 -10.67 4.95 26.44
N SER A 8 -11.50 5.88 26.91
CA SER A 8 -12.95 5.73 26.98
C SER A 8 -13.63 7.06 26.69
N SER A 9 -14.57 7.05 25.75
CA SER A 9 -15.43 8.20 25.43
C SER A 9 -16.55 8.41 26.45
N ALA A 10 -16.81 7.43 27.33
CA ALA A 10 -17.84 7.53 28.36
C ALA A 10 -17.46 8.51 29.49
N GLY A 11 -16.16 8.81 29.64
CA GLY A 11 -15.68 9.85 30.54
C GLY A 11 -15.73 11.22 29.88
N ALA A 12 -16.15 12.25 30.63
CA ALA A 12 -16.14 13.64 30.16
C ALA A 12 -14.69 14.18 30.05
N PHE A 13 -13.96 13.78 29.01
CA PHE A 13 -12.66 14.37 28.69
C PHE A 13 -12.84 15.63 27.85
N ARG A 14 -12.47 16.79 28.41
CA ARG A 14 -12.54 18.09 27.73
C ARG A 14 -11.13 18.68 27.63
N PRO A 15 -10.43 18.55 26.49
CA PRO A 15 -9.11 19.12 26.34
C PRO A 15 -9.18 20.65 26.25
N GLU A 16 -8.22 21.33 26.86
CA GLU A 16 -8.01 22.78 26.73
C GLU A 16 -6.58 23.05 26.25
N CYS A 17 -6.41 24.10 25.44
CA CYS A 17 -5.08 24.52 25.02
C CYS A 17 -4.23 24.99 26.21
N LYS A 18 -3.03 24.41 26.43
CA LYS A 18 -2.12 24.84 27.50
C LYS A 18 -1.62 26.30 27.35
N PHE A 19 -1.75 26.92 26.18
CA PHE A 19 -1.27 28.28 25.91
C PHE A 19 -2.39 29.33 26.03
N CYS A 20 -3.52 29.13 25.35
CA CYS A 20 -4.61 30.11 25.30
C CYS A 20 -5.85 29.72 26.10
N LYS A 21 -5.89 28.52 26.71
CA LYS A 21 -7.03 28.00 27.48
C LYS A 21 -8.34 27.85 26.70
N SER A 22 -8.31 28.00 25.37
CA SER A 22 -9.46 27.73 24.52
C SER A 22 -9.84 26.24 24.57
N ALA A 23 -11.15 25.99 24.58
CA ALA A 23 -11.76 24.68 24.37
C ALA A 23 -12.12 24.41 22.90
N ASP A 24 -11.96 25.41 22.03
CA ASP A 24 -12.13 25.29 20.58
C ASP A 24 -10.89 24.60 19.99
N LEU A 25 -10.95 23.28 19.89
CA LEU A 25 -9.87 22.40 19.44
C LEU A 25 -10.40 21.45 18.37
N GLU A 26 -9.63 21.28 17.30
CA GLU A 26 -9.90 20.27 16.27
C GLU A 26 -9.23 18.94 16.63
N GLN A 27 -9.98 17.85 16.52
CA GLN A 27 -9.49 16.51 16.82
C GLN A 27 -8.61 15.97 15.68
N LEU A 28 -7.31 15.94 15.91
CA LEU A 28 -6.35 15.25 15.05
C LEU A 28 -6.14 13.82 15.53
N PHE A 29 -6.78 12.86 14.85
CA PHE A 29 -6.48 11.45 15.04
C PHE A 29 -5.04 11.15 14.61
N SER A 30 -4.28 10.51 15.50
CA SER A 30 -2.95 10.04 15.14
C SER A 30 -3.06 8.86 14.19
N ARG A 31 -2.20 8.84 13.17
CA ARG A 31 -2.09 7.76 12.18
C ARG A 31 -1.34 6.59 12.80
N PHE A 32 -2.01 5.79 13.60
CA PHE A 32 -1.46 4.51 14.07
C PHE A 32 -1.85 3.41 13.08
N ALA A 33 -0.87 2.62 12.64
CA ALA A 33 -1.16 1.37 11.94
C ALA A 33 -1.57 0.33 13.00
N THR A 34 -2.80 -0.17 12.92
CA THR A 34 -3.23 -1.31 13.75
C THR A 34 -2.73 -2.61 13.12
N PRO A 35 -2.12 -3.53 13.87
CA PRO A 35 -1.78 -4.85 13.36
C PRO A 35 -3.07 -5.56 12.90
N ARG A 36 -3.11 -5.99 11.65
CA ARG A 36 -4.22 -6.81 11.12
C ARG A 36 -3.92 -8.27 11.38
N SER A 37 -4.95 -9.05 11.74
CA SER A 37 -4.84 -10.50 11.77
C SER A 37 -4.58 -11.06 10.37
N GLU A 38 -3.96 -12.23 10.28
CA GLU A 38 -3.77 -12.93 9.00
C GLU A 38 -5.11 -13.22 8.31
N GLU A 39 -6.14 -13.58 9.08
CA GLU A 39 -7.50 -13.76 8.56
C GLU A 39 -8.05 -12.49 7.88
N SER A 40 -7.87 -11.32 8.51
CA SER A 40 -8.32 -10.05 7.95
C SER A 40 -7.51 -9.61 6.72
N ARG A 41 -6.25 -10.05 6.62
CA ARG A 41 -5.43 -9.88 5.40
C ARG A 41 -5.92 -10.78 4.27
N LEU A 42 -6.21 -12.05 4.55
CA LEU A 42 -6.73 -13.00 3.57
C LEU A 42 -8.12 -12.59 3.05
N GLU A 43 -8.99 -12.09 3.93
CA GLU A 43 -10.31 -11.58 3.56
C GLU A 43 -10.21 -10.36 2.62
N SER A 44 -9.25 -9.47 2.87
CA SER A 44 -8.95 -8.29 2.03
C SER A 44 -8.43 -8.69 0.63
N MET A 45 -7.67 -9.79 0.54
CA MET A 45 -7.20 -10.35 -0.74
C MET A 45 -8.33 -11.02 -1.54
N ALA A 46 -9.28 -11.64 -0.85
CA ALA A 46 -10.42 -12.31 -1.47
C ALA A 46 -11.51 -11.32 -1.93
N ASP A 47 -11.43 -10.04 -1.54
CA ASP A 47 -12.43 -9.03 -1.89
C ASP A 47 -12.31 -8.62 -3.37
N PRO A 48 -13.32 -8.90 -4.22
CA PRO A 48 -13.34 -8.45 -5.60
C PRO A 48 -13.31 -6.92 -5.75
N SER A 49 -13.70 -6.18 -4.70
CA SER A 49 -13.62 -4.71 -4.67
C SER A 49 -12.17 -4.21 -4.64
N SER A 50 -11.20 -5.05 -4.25
CA SER A 50 -9.78 -4.69 -4.27
C SER A 50 -9.23 -4.47 -5.68
N PHE A 51 -9.91 -4.99 -6.71
CA PHE A 51 -9.61 -4.79 -8.13
C PHE A 51 -10.38 -3.61 -8.75
N ALA A 52 -11.26 -2.95 -7.99
CA ALA A 52 -12.01 -1.81 -8.49
C ALA A 52 -11.06 -0.66 -8.83
N GLY A 53 -10.92 -0.37 -10.13
CA GLY A 53 -10.03 0.68 -10.64
C GLY A 53 -8.67 0.18 -11.13
N LEU A 54 -8.44 -1.13 -11.25
CA LEU A 54 -7.31 -1.65 -12.02
C LEU A 54 -7.60 -1.46 -13.52
N ASP A 55 -6.87 -0.54 -14.14
CA ASP A 55 -6.83 -0.39 -15.60
C ASP A 55 -5.56 -1.09 -16.12
N GLU A 56 -5.73 -2.18 -16.86
CA GLU A 56 -4.64 -2.97 -17.45
C GLU A 56 -3.82 -2.19 -18.48
N ASN A 57 -4.35 -1.08 -18.99
CA ASN A 57 -3.67 -0.22 -19.96
C ASN A 57 -2.88 0.93 -19.31
N ASP A 58 -3.02 1.14 -18.00
CA ASP A 58 -2.29 2.16 -17.25
C ASP A 58 -1.21 1.50 -16.38
N PRO A 59 0.08 1.63 -16.73
CA PRO A 59 1.18 1.07 -15.93
C PRO A 59 1.19 1.59 -14.49
N GLY A 60 0.69 2.81 -14.24
CA GLY A 60 0.57 3.35 -12.89
C GLY A 60 -0.51 2.64 -12.05
N SER A 61 -1.59 2.19 -12.68
CA SER A 61 -2.66 1.44 -12.03
C SER A 61 -2.22 0.02 -11.69
N VAL A 62 -1.46 -0.63 -12.60
CA VAL A 62 -0.83 -1.94 -12.34
C VAL A 62 0.18 -1.84 -11.19
N ALA A 63 1.05 -0.83 -11.19
CA ALA A 63 2.04 -0.63 -10.12
C ALA A 63 1.39 -0.43 -8.75
N ARG A 64 0.30 0.36 -8.68
CA ARG A 64 -0.47 0.54 -7.43
C ARG A 64 -1.13 -0.75 -6.96
N TRP A 65 -1.64 -1.56 -7.90
CA TRP A 65 -2.22 -2.87 -7.58
C TRP A 65 -1.17 -3.83 -7.05
N VAL A 66 -0.03 -3.97 -7.73
CA VAL A 66 1.10 -4.80 -7.31
C VAL A 66 1.58 -4.40 -5.91
N LYS A 67 1.75 -3.10 -5.65
CA LYS A 67 2.13 -2.57 -4.33
C LYS A 67 1.10 -2.88 -3.24
N LYS A 68 -0.20 -2.74 -3.55
CA LYS A 68 -1.28 -3.06 -2.61
C LYS A 68 -1.31 -4.56 -2.30
N MET A 69 -1.11 -5.40 -3.32
CA MET A 69 -1.11 -6.85 -3.16
C MET A 69 0.11 -7.35 -2.36
N GLY A 70 1.31 -6.81 -2.64
CA GLY A 70 2.52 -7.13 -1.88
C GLY A 70 2.40 -6.78 -0.39
N LYS A 71 1.74 -5.66 -0.07
CA LYS A 71 1.51 -5.23 1.33
C LYS A 71 0.58 -6.16 2.12
N GLU A 72 -0.41 -6.76 1.46
CA GLU A 72 -1.30 -7.74 2.09
C GLU A 72 -0.62 -9.11 2.24
N MET A 73 0.32 -9.46 1.34
CA MET A 73 1.08 -10.72 1.35
C MET A 73 2.22 -10.76 2.39
N GLY A 74 2.59 -9.62 2.97
CA GLY A 74 3.47 -9.55 4.16
C GLY A 74 4.79 -8.81 3.93
N GLU A 75 5.60 -8.71 4.99
CA GLU A 75 6.84 -7.92 5.01
C GLU A 75 7.96 -8.52 4.13
N ASP A 76 7.95 -9.84 3.86
CA ASP A 76 8.97 -10.55 3.08
C ASP A 76 8.97 -10.16 1.58
N PHE A 77 7.81 -9.82 1.03
CA PHE A 77 7.66 -9.34 -0.35
C PHE A 77 7.62 -7.82 -0.45
N GLY A 78 7.43 -7.10 0.66
CA GLY A 78 7.21 -5.66 0.67
C GLY A 78 8.35 -4.85 0.05
N GLU A 79 9.60 -5.11 0.42
CA GLU A 79 10.75 -4.33 -0.08
C GLU A 79 11.09 -4.64 -1.54
N ASN A 80 11.05 -5.92 -1.94
CA ASN A 80 11.34 -6.35 -3.31
C ASN A 80 10.27 -5.90 -4.30
N VAL A 81 9.00 -5.93 -3.89
CA VAL A 81 7.87 -5.56 -4.74
C VAL A 81 7.75 -4.04 -4.87
N ASP A 82 8.04 -3.26 -3.83
CA ASP A 82 8.04 -1.79 -3.93
C ASP A 82 9.15 -1.31 -4.88
N GLN A 83 10.35 -1.90 -4.79
CA GLN A 83 11.47 -1.59 -5.68
C GLN A 83 11.17 -1.98 -7.13
N LEU A 84 10.63 -3.18 -7.37
CA LEU A 84 10.26 -3.63 -8.71
C LEU A 84 9.10 -2.81 -9.31
N ALA A 85 8.14 -2.39 -8.49
CA ALA A 85 7.02 -1.55 -8.93
C ALA A 85 7.48 -0.11 -9.24
N GLU A 86 8.41 0.43 -8.45
CA GLU A 86 9.02 1.73 -8.71
C GLU A 86 9.86 1.73 -9.99
N GLU A 87 10.65 0.68 -10.21
CA GLU A 87 11.42 0.45 -11.44
C GLU A 87 10.49 0.33 -12.66
N ALA A 88 9.48 -0.53 -12.61
CA ALA A 88 8.51 -0.69 -13.69
C ALA A 88 7.73 0.60 -13.99
N ALA A 89 7.37 1.38 -12.97
CA ALA A 89 6.72 2.68 -13.15
C ALA A 89 7.66 3.72 -13.79
N GLN A 90 8.95 3.68 -13.44
CA GLN A 90 9.98 4.55 -13.98
C GLN A 90 10.31 4.21 -15.44
N GLU A 91 10.36 2.92 -15.78
CA GLU A 91 10.50 2.44 -17.16
C GLU A 91 9.29 2.83 -18.03
N ALA A 92 8.08 2.70 -17.50
CA ALA A 92 6.86 3.08 -18.19
C ALA A 92 6.73 4.60 -18.40
N ALA A 93 7.25 5.43 -17.48
CA ALA A 93 7.26 6.88 -17.60
C ALA A 93 8.39 7.42 -18.51
N GLY A 94 9.40 6.60 -18.81
CA GLY A 94 10.61 6.99 -19.57
C GLY A 94 10.57 6.75 -21.09
N GLY A 95 9.65 5.92 -21.58
CA GLY A 95 9.32 5.76 -23.01
C GLY A 95 10.47 5.64 -24.04
N GLY A 96 10.90 4.40 -24.34
CA GLY A 96 11.13 3.97 -25.74
C GLY A 96 12.48 3.38 -26.17
N VAL A 97 12.39 2.16 -26.75
CA VAL A 97 13.33 1.41 -27.62
C VAL A 97 14.23 0.36 -26.93
N GLY A 98 13.94 -0.91 -27.24
CA GLY A 98 14.77 -2.07 -26.89
C GLY A 98 14.07 -3.39 -27.19
N GLU A 99 13.75 -3.62 -28.47
CA GLU A 99 13.41 -4.94 -29.00
C GLU A 99 14.66 -5.82 -28.87
N GLU A 100 14.74 -6.73 -27.88
CA GLU A 100 15.69 -7.86 -27.91
C GLU A 100 15.06 -9.14 -27.36
N GLU A 101 14.54 -9.90 -28.31
CA GLU A 101 14.70 -11.35 -28.47
C GLU A 101 14.79 -12.20 -27.20
N THR A 102 13.70 -12.93 -26.92
CA THR A 102 13.77 -14.17 -26.17
C THR A 102 14.70 -15.14 -26.90
N PRO A 103 15.85 -15.59 -26.36
CA PRO A 103 16.50 -16.77 -26.89
C PRO A 103 15.71 -17.97 -26.41
N GLY A 104 14.85 -18.50 -27.28
CA GLY A 104 14.19 -19.77 -27.08
C GLY A 104 15.24 -20.87 -26.97
N THR A 105 15.47 -21.37 -25.75
CA THR A 105 16.19 -22.62 -25.53
C THR A 105 15.25 -23.78 -25.84
N GLY A 106 15.11 -24.08 -27.13
CA GLY A 106 14.52 -25.32 -27.62
C GLY A 106 15.61 -26.38 -27.68
N THR A 107 15.60 -27.29 -26.71
CA THR A 107 16.52 -28.42 -26.65
C THR A 107 16.26 -29.37 -27.83
N SER A 108 17.21 -29.47 -28.76
CA SER A 108 17.26 -30.61 -29.68
C SER A 108 17.90 -31.78 -28.94
N ASP A 109 17.15 -32.84 -28.68
CA ASP A 109 17.69 -34.19 -28.57
C ASP A 109 16.58 -35.22 -28.88
N GLU A 110 16.50 -35.62 -30.14
CA GLU A 110 15.98 -36.93 -30.54
C GLU A 110 17.21 -37.79 -30.91
N LEU A 111 17.51 -38.80 -30.08
CA LEU A 111 17.82 -40.21 -30.43
C LEU A 111 18.31 -41.01 -29.22
#